data_AF-S9W2G7-F1
#
_entry.id   AF-S9W2G7-F1
#
_cell.length_a   1.000
_cell.length_b   1.000
_cell.length_c   1.000
_cell.angle_alpha   90.00
_cell.angle_beta   90.00
_cell.angle_gamma   90.00
#
_symmetry.space_group_name_H-M   'P 1'
#
loop_
_entity.id
_entity.type
_entity.pdbx_description
1 polymer ?
#
loop_
_entity_poly.entity_id
_entity_poly.type
_entity_poly.pdbx_seq_one_letter_code
_entity_poly.pdbx_strand_id
1 'polypeptide(L)'
;MIPIGRGQRELIVGDRQTGKTSIAVSTIINQVRNNQQILSKNAVISIYVSIGQRCSNVARIHRLLRSYGALRYTTVMAATAAEPAGLQYLAPYSGVTMGEYFMNRGRHCLCVYDDLSKQAVSYRQISLLLRRPPGREAYPGDVFYLHSRLLERAAMLSPGKGGGSVTALPIVETLSNDVTAYIVTNVISITDGQIYLDTKLFTGGQRPAVNIGLSVSRVGSSAQNVAMKAVAGKLKGILSEYRKLAADSVGGQQVQTVPMIRGARFVALFNQKNPSYFMNALVSLYACLNGYLDDVKVSYAKFYEYLLVNKDLSIMYGTATNKFFYMYVQELNYVVRFFTLNHPIIKAEVDEMLKHHTHLFLQHYQSKMNAIKSEKDIKALKNLLYSCKRAV
;
A
#
# COMPACT_ATOMS: atom_id res chain seq x y z
N MET A 1 -2.26 6.51 -6.57
CA MET A 1 -1.00 7.17 -6.98
C MET A 1 -0.05 6.17 -7.63
N ILE A 2 0.26 5.05 -6.98
CA ILE A 2 1.05 3.96 -7.57
C ILE A 2 0.16 2.70 -7.68
N PRO A 3 -0.73 2.62 -8.70
CA PRO A 3 -1.57 1.45 -8.90
C PRO A 3 -0.75 0.23 -9.31
N ILE A 4 -1.14 -0.97 -8.90
CA ILE A 4 -0.45 -2.23 -9.24
C ILE A 4 -1.45 -3.16 -9.94
N GLY A 5 -1.13 -3.53 -11.18
CA GLY A 5 -1.90 -4.48 -11.98
C GLY A 5 -1.63 -5.94 -11.64
N ARG A 6 -2.55 -6.82 -12.03
CA ARG A 6 -2.29 -8.27 -12.02
C ARG A 6 -1.28 -8.59 -13.13
N GLY A 7 -0.22 -9.33 -12.80
CA GLY A 7 0.90 -9.59 -13.70
C GLY A 7 1.99 -8.51 -13.72
N GLN A 8 1.78 -7.38 -13.04
CA GLN A 8 2.79 -6.32 -12.93
C GLN A 8 3.86 -6.70 -11.91
N ARG A 9 5.09 -6.23 -12.15
CA ARG A 9 6.24 -6.39 -11.26
C ARG A 9 6.59 -5.03 -10.68
N GLU A 10 6.25 -4.80 -9.43
CA GLU A 10 6.42 -3.49 -8.78
C GLU A 10 7.46 -3.60 -7.65
N LEU A 11 8.60 -2.94 -7.81
CA LEU A 11 9.68 -2.95 -6.82
C LEU A 11 9.27 -2.21 -5.54
N ILE A 12 9.57 -2.76 -4.37
CA ILE A 12 9.53 -2.05 -3.08
C ILE A 12 10.97 -1.82 -2.64
N VAL A 13 11.37 -0.55 -2.59
CA VAL A 13 12.77 -0.15 -2.33
C VAL A 13 12.84 0.84 -1.19
N GLY A 14 13.89 0.74 -0.37
CA GLY A 14 14.15 1.66 0.73
C GLY A 14 15.08 1.06 1.78
N ASP A 15 15.49 1.86 2.76
CA ASP A 15 16.49 1.44 3.75
C ASP A 15 15.94 0.37 4.70
N ARG A 16 16.80 -0.19 5.55
CA ARG A 16 16.39 -1.04 6.67
C ARG A 16 15.27 -0.38 7.50
N GLN A 17 14.32 -1.19 7.96
CA GLN A 17 13.26 -0.77 8.89
C GLN A 17 12.30 0.36 8.39
N THR A 18 12.22 0.60 7.08
CA THR A 18 11.33 1.63 6.48
C THR A 18 9.89 1.15 6.22
N GLY A 19 9.58 -0.13 6.46
CA GLY A 19 8.23 -0.69 6.28
C GLY A 19 8.00 -1.49 5.00
N LYS A 20 9.07 -1.88 4.28
CA LYS A 20 9.01 -2.66 3.03
C LYS A 20 8.18 -3.95 3.16
N THR A 21 8.57 -4.83 4.09
CA THR A 21 7.84 -6.09 4.37
C THR A 21 6.39 -5.84 4.77
N SER A 22 6.13 -4.79 5.56
CA SER A 22 4.79 -4.46 6.03
C SER A 22 3.83 -4.15 4.89
N ILE A 23 4.28 -3.45 3.84
CA ILE A 23 3.46 -3.20 2.64
C ILE A 23 3.12 -4.54 1.97
N ALA A 24 4.10 -5.39 1.73
CA ALA A 24 3.86 -6.66 1.06
C ALA A 24 2.91 -7.59 1.84
N VAL A 25 3.13 -7.72 3.15
CA VAL A 25 2.27 -8.53 4.04
C VAL A 25 0.86 -7.94 4.14
N SER A 26 0.72 -6.61 4.19
CA SER A 26 -0.59 -5.96 4.19
C SER A 26 -1.33 -6.17 2.87
N THR A 27 -0.63 -6.18 1.74
CA THR A 27 -1.20 -6.50 0.43
C THR A 27 -1.79 -7.92 0.40
N ILE A 28 -1.09 -8.89 1.00
CA ILE A 28 -1.57 -10.28 1.15
C ILE A 28 -2.82 -10.31 2.03
N ILE A 29 -2.78 -9.68 3.21
CA ILE A 29 -3.91 -9.65 4.16
C ILE A 29 -5.15 -9.01 3.51
N ASN A 30 -4.98 -7.96 2.70
CA ASN A 30 -6.09 -7.30 2.00
C ASN A 30 -6.84 -8.24 1.04
N GLN A 31 -6.18 -9.28 0.51
CA GLN A 31 -6.84 -10.22 -0.40
C GLN A 31 -7.87 -11.10 0.31
N VAL A 32 -7.73 -11.34 1.62
CA VAL A 32 -8.59 -12.29 2.35
C VAL A 32 -10.06 -11.91 2.24
N ARG A 33 -10.39 -10.65 2.54
CA ARG A 33 -11.78 -10.16 2.50
C ARG A 33 -12.37 -10.31 1.10
N ASN A 34 -11.63 -9.94 0.07
CA ASN A 34 -12.10 -10.04 -1.32
C ASN A 34 -12.25 -11.51 -1.74
N ASN A 35 -11.24 -12.35 -1.47
CA ASN A 35 -11.22 -13.76 -1.84
C ASN A 35 -12.37 -14.57 -1.22
N GLN A 36 -12.85 -14.18 -0.03
CA GLN A 36 -13.99 -14.82 0.64
C GLN A 36 -15.34 -14.49 -0.02
N GLN A 37 -15.44 -13.35 -0.71
CA GLN A 37 -16.70 -12.86 -1.28
C GLN A 37 -16.85 -13.17 -2.78
N ILE A 38 -15.72 -13.31 -3.50
CA ILE A 38 -15.71 -13.52 -4.96
C ILE A 38 -15.46 -14.98 -5.32
N LEU A 39 -15.79 -15.34 -6.56
CA LEU A 39 -15.46 -16.65 -7.13
C LEU A 39 -13.95 -16.94 -7.06
N SER A 40 -13.58 -18.17 -6.70
CA SER A 40 -12.18 -18.59 -6.49
C SER A 40 -11.29 -18.45 -7.74
N LYS A 41 -11.88 -18.35 -8.94
CA LYS A 41 -11.18 -18.02 -10.18
C LYS A 41 -10.50 -16.65 -10.09
N ASN A 42 -11.17 -15.67 -9.50
CA ASN A 42 -10.70 -14.30 -9.37
C ASN A 42 -9.92 -14.04 -8.08
N ALA A 43 -9.85 -15.02 -7.18
CA ALA A 43 -9.10 -14.93 -5.94
C ALA A 43 -7.60 -14.79 -6.22
N VAL A 44 -6.93 -13.97 -5.41
CA VAL A 44 -5.48 -13.77 -5.48
C VAL A 44 -4.81 -14.66 -4.43
N ILE A 45 -4.12 -15.69 -4.88
CA ILE A 45 -3.31 -16.57 -4.02
C ILE A 45 -1.96 -15.90 -3.80
N SER A 46 -1.38 -16.04 -2.62
CA SER A 46 -0.14 -15.36 -2.27
C SER A 46 0.99 -16.33 -1.95
N ILE A 47 2.20 -15.97 -2.36
CA ILE A 47 3.43 -16.71 -2.06
C ILE A 47 4.40 -15.70 -1.49
N TYR A 48 4.74 -15.86 -0.23
CA TYR A 48 5.72 -15.00 0.44
C TYR A 48 7.05 -15.74 0.55
N VAL A 49 8.07 -15.28 -0.17
CA VAL A 49 9.42 -15.85 -0.15
C VAL A 49 10.31 -15.01 0.75
N SER A 50 10.77 -15.61 1.83
CA SER A 50 11.72 -15.03 2.78
C SER A 50 13.14 -15.50 2.47
N ILE A 51 14.03 -14.59 2.06
CA ILE A 51 15.43 -14.85 1.71
C ILE A 51 16.35 -14.15 2.71
N GLY A 52 17.20 -14.91 3.39
CA GLY A 52 18.18 -14.39 4.34
C GLY A 52 17.56 -13.67 5.56
N GLN A 53 16.27 -13.86 5.82
CA GLN A 53 15.61 -13.25 6.98
C GLN A 53 15.83 -14.07 8.25
N ARG A 54 15.60 -13.44 9.40
CA ARG A 54 15.59 -14.14 10.69
C ARG A 54 14.38 -15.06 10.78
N CYS A 55 14.59 -16.29 11.27
CA CYS A 55 13.51 -17.25 11.50
C CYS A 55 12.39 -16.68 12.39
N SER A 56 12.73 -15.88 13.41
CA SER A 56 11.75 -15.20 14.26
C SER A 56 10.84 -14.22 13.52
N ASN A 57 11.34 -13.55 12.47
CA ASN A 57 10.51 -12.69 11.61
C ASN A 57 9.55 -13.54 10.78
N VAL A 58 10.01 -14.66 10.21
CA VAL A 58 9.16 -15.60 9.45
C VAL A 58 8.04 -16.15 10.34
N ALA A 59 8.37 -16.59 11.57
CA ALA A 59 7.39 -17.08 12.53
C ALA A 59 6.34 -16.00 12.89
N ARG A 60 6.77 -14.73 13.04
CA ARG A 60 5.86 -13.60 13.30
C ARG A 60 4.92 -13.37 12.11
N ILE A 61 5.43 -13.42 10.88
CA ILE A 61 4.62 -13.27 9.66
C ILE A 61 3.63 -14.43 9.56
N HIS A 62 4.05 -15.67 9.81
CA HIS A 62 3.16 -16.82 9.81
C HIS A 62 2.02 -16.66 10.84
N ARG A 63 2.33 -16.26 12.08
CA ARG A 63 1.31 -15.99 13.12
C ARG A 63 0.36 -14.87 12.72
N LEU A 64 0.89 -13.79 12.11
CA LEU A 64 0.08 -12.67 11.64
C LEU A 64 -0.85 -13.10 10.49
N LEU A 65 -0.34 -13.80 9.48
CA LEU A 65 -1.17 -14.34 8.41
C LEU A 65 -2.23 -15.31 8.95
N ARG A 66 -1.89 -16.10 9.99
CA ARG A 66 -2.85 -16.98 10.67
C ARG A 66 -3.97 -16.20 11.36
N SER A 67 -3.64 -15.15 12.12
CA SER A 67 -4.64 -14.37 12.86
C SER A 67 -5.63 -13.64 11.96
N TYR A 68 -5.20 -13.28 10.74
CA TYR A 68 -6.06 -12.67 9.72
C TYR A 68 -6.72 -13.70 8.78
N GLY A 69 -6.55 -15.01 9.01
CA GLY A 69 -7.10 -16.06 8.14
C GLY A 69 -6.48 -16.15 6.75
N ALA A 70 -5.35 -15.45 6.51
CA ALA A 70 -4.68 -15.36 5.21
C ALA A 70 -3.95 -16.63 4.79
N LEU A 71 -3.57 -17.50 5.74
CA LEU A 71 -2.88 -18.76 5.44
C LEU A 71 -3.69 -19.72 4.54
N ARG A 72 -5.03 -19.60 4.50
CA ARG A 72 -5.86 -20.37 3.56
C ARG A 72 -5.55 -20.06 2.09
N TYR A 73 -5.02 -18.88 1.83
CA TYR A 73 -4.70 -18.37 0.48
C TYR A 73 -3.21 -18.05 0.33
N THR A 74 -2.36 -18.43 1.28
CA THR A 74 -0.96 -18.02 1.31
C THR A 74 -0.03 -19.18 1.64
N THR A 75 1.02 -19.34 0.84
CA THR A 75 2.16 -20.21 1.15
C THR A 75 3.38 -19.36 1.50
N VAL A 76 4.13 -19.78 2.53
CA VAL A 76 5.37 -19.13 2.95
C VAL A 76 6.55 -20.02 2.57
N MET A 77 7.42 -19.51 1.69
CA MET A 77 8.71 -20.11 1.37
C MET A 77 9.78 -19.48 2.25
N ALA A 78 10.57 -20.30 2.94
CA ALA A 78 11.60 -19.83 3.86
C ALA A 78 12.98 -20.35 3.45
N ALA A 79 13.91 -19.43 3.27
CA ALA A 79 15.35 -19.65 3.26
C ALA A 79 15.99 -18.58 4.14
N THR A 80 16.06 -18.85 5.44
CA THR A 80 16.54 -17.99 6.51
C THR A 80 18.04 -17.74 6.42
N ALA A 81 18.53 -16.75 7.17
CA ALA A 81 19.95 -16.40 7.22
C ALA A 81 20.88 -17.55 7.65
N ALA A 82 20.37 -18.51 8.42
CA ALA A 82 21.15 -19.67 8.89
C ALA A 82 21.21 -20.80 7.85
N GLU A 83 20.33 -20.78 6.85
CA GLU A 83 20.28 -21.81 5.82
C GLU A 83 21.31 -21.54 4.71
N PRO A 84 21.78 -22.59 4.01
CA PRO A 84 22.84 -22.47 3.00
C PRO A 84 22.55 -21.45 1.90
N ALA A 85 23.62 -20.84 1.38
CA ALA A 85 23.54 -19.89 0.27
C ALA A 85 22.83 -20.46 -0.96
N GLY A 86 23.00 -21.76 -1.24
CA GLY A 86 22.30 -22.44 -2.33
C GLY A 86 20.77 -22.42 -2.18
N LEU A 87 20.24 -22.61 -0.96
CA LEU A 87 18.80 -22.53 -0.71
C LEU A 87 18.29 -21.10 -0.81
N GLN A 88 19.04 -20.12 -0.29
CA GLN A 88 18.68 -18.69 -0.41
C GLN A 88 18.64 -18.24 -1.87
N TYR A 89 19.62 -18.67 -2.67
CA TYR A 89 19.66 -18.46 -4.11
C TYR A 89 18.43 -19.08 -4.82
N LEU A 90 18.03 -20.30 -4.44
CA LEU A 90 17.00 -21.05 -5.14
C LEU A 90 15.57 -20.68 -4.72
N ALA A 91 15.37 -20.20 -3.48
CA ALA A 91 14.05 -19.98 -2.90
C ALA A 91 13.10 -19.09 -3.75
N PRO A 92 13.56 -17.97 -4.35
CA PRO A 92 12.71 -17.17 -5.23
C PRO A 92 12.24 -17.94 -6.47
N TYR A 93 13.10 -18.78 -7.06
CA TYR A 93 12.73 -19.61 -8.21
C TYR A 93 11.65 -20.63 -7.82
N SER A 94 11.78 -21.26 -6.66
CA SER A 94 10.74 -22.17 -6.14
C SER A 94 9.42 -21.44 -5.91
N GLY A 95 9.48 -20.21 -5.35
CA GLY A 95 8.30 -19.37 -5.14
C GLY A 95 7.56 -19.02 -6.43
N VAL A 96 8.27 -18.57 -7.48
CA VAL A 96 7.61 -18.29 -8.76
C VAL A 96 7.10 -19.57 -9.44
N THR A 97 7.79 -20.71 -9.27
CA THR A 97 7.33 -22.02 -9.81
C THR A 97 5.98 -22.41 -9.20
N MET A 98 5.80 -22.21 -7.90
CA MET A 98 4.49 -22.39 -7.25
C MET A 98 3.44 -21.42 -7.81
N GLY A 99 3.82 -20.19 -8.13
CA GLY A 99 2.92 -19.19 -8.72
C GLY A 99 2.49 -19.53 -10.15
N GLU A 100 3.43 -20.03 -10.97
CA GLU A 100 3.18 -20.46 -12.35
C GLU A 100 2.16 -21.59 -12.44
N TYR A 101 2.10 -22.47 -11.43
CA TYR A 101 1.05 -23.50 -11.35
C TYR A 101 -0.35 -22.89 -11.46
N PHE A 102 -0.60 -21.78 -10.74
CA PHE A 102 -1.87 -21.08 -10.73
C PHE A 102 -2.05 -20.22 -11.99
N MET A 103 -1.01 -19.52 -12.41
CA MET A 103 -1.03 -18.67 -13.61
C MET A 103 -1.40 -19.46 -14.86
N ASN A 104 -0.75 -20.60 -15.10
CA ASN A 104 -0.99 -21.45 -16.27
C ASN A 104 -2.36 -22.16 -16.24
N ARG A 105 -3.06 -22.13 -15.09
CA ARG A 105 -4.41 -22.67 -14.91
C ARG A 105 -5.48 -21.57 -14.85
N GLY A 106 -5.18 -20.39 -15.40
CA GLY A 106 -6.14 -19.27 -15.48
C GLY A 106 -6.50 -18.66 -14.12
N ARG A 107 -5.65 -18.81 -13.10
CA ARG A 107 -5.81 -18.21 -11.77
C ARG A 107 -4.76 -17.11 -11.55
N HIS A 108 -4.96 -16.32 -10.51
CA HIS A 108 -4.12 -15.17 -10.19
C HIS A 108 -3.31 -15.41 -8.91
N CYS A 109 -2.01 -15.13 -9.01
CA CYS A 109 -1.06 -15.28 -7.92
C CYS A 109 -0.29 -13.97 -7.68
N LEU A 110 0.08 -13.74 -6.43
CA LEU A 110 0.96 -12.69 -5.95
C LEU A 110 2.21 -13.35 -5.36
N CYS A 111 3.38 -13.01 -5.87
CA CYS A 111 4.67 -13.44 -5.35
C CYS A 111 5.41 -12.27 -4.71
N VAL A 112 5.83 -12.43 -3.46
CA VAL A 112 6.64 -11.45 -2.72
C VAL A 112 8.03 -12.04 -2.50
N TYR A 113 9.08 -11.23 -2.71
CA TYR A 113 10.46 -11.65 -2.47
C TYR A 113 11.11 -10.72 -1.43
N ASP A 114 11.42 -11.24 -0.23
CA ASP A 114 11.94 -10.48 0.92
C ASP A 114 13.29 -11.07 1.41
N ASP A 115 14.43 -10.71 0.83
CA ASP A 115 14.60 -9.74 -0.26
C ASP A 115 15.65 -10.16 -1.30
N LEU A 116 15.56 -9.56 -2.49
CA LEU A 116 16.45 -9.87 -3.61
C LEU A 116 17.89 -9.37 -3.38
N SER A 117 18.07 -8.35 -2.52
CA SER A 117 19.41 -7.93 -2.08
C SER A 117 20.16 -9.09 -1.43
N LYS A 118 19.51 -9.85 -0.53
CA LYS A 118 20.13 -11.01 0.12
C LYS A 118 20.30 -12.21 -0.82
N GLN A 119 19.40 -12.38 -1.79
CA GLN A 119 19.58 -13.39 -2.86
C GLN A 119 20.87 -13.11 -3.65
N ALA A 120 21.10 -11.87 -4.08
CA ALA A 120 22.32 -11.49 -4.81
C ALA A 120 23.58 -11.76 -3.98
N VAL A 121 23.56 -11.50 -2.67
CA VAL A 121 24.68 -11.81 -1.76
C VAL A 121 24.95 -13.31 -1.71
N SER A 122 23.92 -14.15 -1.62
CA SER A 122 24.08 -15.61 -1.62
C SER A 122 24.69 -16.12 -2.93
N TYR A 123 24.29 -15.56 -4.08
CA TYR A 123 24.85 -15.92 -5.38
C TYR A 123 26.29 -15.44 -5.56
N ARG A 124 26.61 -14.26 -5.01
CA ARG A 124 27.98 -13.75 -4.94
C ARG A 124 28.87 -14.70 -4.15
N GLN A 125 28.41 -15.20 -2.99
CA GLN A 125 29.17 -16.16 -2.20
C GLN A 125 29.47 -17.44 -3.00
N ILE A 126 28.45 -18.02 -3.66
CA ILE A 126 28.62 -19.21 -4.51
C ILE A 126 29.65 -18.93 -5.61
N SER A 127 29.54 -17.79 -6.30
CA SER A 127 30.39 -17.45 -7.44
C SER A 127 31.85 -17.23 -7.04
N LEU A 128 32.09 -16.53 -5.92
CA LEU A 128 33.44 -16.26 -5.42
C LEU A 128 34.12 -17.54 -4.93
N LEU A 129 33.39 -18.44 -4.25
CA LEU A 129 33.92 -19.74 -3.81
C LEU A 129 34.32 -20.61 -5.01
N LEU A 130 33.58 -20.51 -6.12
CA LEU A 130 33.90 -21.17 -7.38
C LEU A 130 34.90 -20.40 -8.25
N ARG A 131 35.51 -19.33 -7.72
CA ARG A 131 36.50 -18.48 -8.40
C ARG A 131 36.02 -17.92 -9.75
N ARG A 132 34.71 -17.65 -9.89
CA ARG A 132 34.20 -16.89 -11.03
C ARG A 132 34.68 -15.44 -10.96
N PRO A 133 34.98 -14.81 -12.10
CA PRO A 133 35.49 -13.44 -12.11
C PRO A 133 34.46 -12.46 -11.52
N PRO A 134 34.83 -11.66 -10.50
CA PRO A 134 33.95 -10.63 -9.95
C PRO A 134 33.92 -9.38 -10.82
N GLY A 135 32.81 -8.64 -10.75
CA GLY A 135 32.62 -7.33 -11.36
C GLY A 135 32.29 -6.27 -10.32
N ARG A 136 31.37 -5.35 -10.69
CA ARG A 136 30.96 -4.22 -9.84
C ARG A 136 30.38 -4.70 -8.49
N GLU A 137 30.79 -4.05 -7.40
CA GLU A 137 30.39 -4.40 -6.02
C GLU A 137 30.64 -5.87 -5.64
N ALA A 138 31.66 -6.48 -6.27
CA ALA A 138 32.06 -7.88 -6.14
C ALA A 138 31.03 -8.92 -6.59
N TYR A 139 29.96 -8.52 -7.29
CA TYR A 139 29.01 -9.46 -7.89
C TYR A 139 29.56 -10.07 -9.18
N PRO A 140 29.21 -11.32 -9.53
CA PRO A 140 29.53 -11.86 -10.86
C PRO A 140 28.75 -11.10 -11.94
N GLY A 141 29.27 -11.07 -13.17
CA GLY A 141 28.67 -10.31 -14.27
C GLY A 141 27.24 -10.73 -14.66
N ASP A 142 26.83 -11.94 -14.31
CA ASP A 142 25.52 -12.52 -14.60
C ASP A 142 24.47 -12.30 -13.49
N VAL A 143 24.76 -11.47 -12.47
CA VAL A 143 23.78 -11.14 -11.41
C VAL A 143 22.53 -10.44 -11.96
N PHE A 144 22.64 -9.71 -13.08
CA PHE A 144 21.47 -9.15 -13.76
C PHE A 144 20.57 -10.26 -14.30
N TYR A 145 21.16 -11.27 -14.96
CA TYR A 145 20.44 -12.41 -15.51
C TYR A 145 19.73 -13.23 -14.43
N LEU A 146 20.31 -13.30 -13.22
CA LEU A 146 19.70 -13.94 -12.07
C LEU A 146 18.32 -13.33 -11.74
N HIS A 147 18.21 -12.01 -11.66
CA HIS A 147 16.93 -11.36 -11.36
C HIS A 147 16.02 -11.26 -12.58
N SER A 148 16.55 -11.07 -13.79
CA SER A 148 15.71 -10.95 -14.99
C SER A 148 14.99 -12.27 -15.28
N ARG A 149 15.68 -13.41 -15.25
CA ARG A 149 15.04 -14.73 -15.44
C ARG A 149 14.03 -15.09 -14.35
N LEU A 150 14.13 -14.47 -13.17
CA LEU A 150 13.14 -14.62 -12.09
C LEU A 150 11.91 -13.75 -12.37
N LEU A 151 12.12 -12.45 -12.60
CA LEU A 151 11.05 -11.47 -12.68
C LEU A 151 10.30 -11.52 -14.01
N GLU A 152 10.94 -11.91 -15.11
CA GLU A 152 10.26 -12.12 -16.41
C GLU A 152 9.25 -13.27 -16.39
N ARG A 153 9.31 -14.16 -15.39
CA ARG A 153 8.30 -15.21 -15.19
C ARG A 153 7.00 -14.69 -14.57
N ALA A 154 7.02 -13.50 -13.98
CA ALA A 154 5.83 -12.82 -13.49
C ALA A 154 5.17 -12.04 -14.64
N ALA A 155 4.00 -12.50 -15.08
CA ALA A 155 3.30 -11.93 -16.23
C ALA A 155 1.78 -12.00 -16.07
N MET A 156 1.07 -11.31 -16.98
CA MET A 156 -0.35 -11.51 -17.27
C MET A 156 -0.45 -12.31 -18.57
N LEU A 157 -0.98 -13.53 -18.52
CA LEU A 157 -1.09 -14.38 -19.70
C LEU A 157 -2.20 -13.88 -20.63
N SER A 158 -2.03 -14.19 -21.92
CA SER A 158 -3.06 -13.91 -22.92
C SER A 158 -4.32 -14.75 -22.69
N PRO A 159 -5.47 -14.35 -23.26
CA PRO A 159 -6.70 -15.14 -23.19
C PRO A 159 -6.52 -16.58 -23.71
N GLY A 160 -5.73 -16.78 -24.78
CA GLY A 160 -5.44 -18.11 -25.33
C GLY A 160 -4.61 -19.01 -24.40
N LYS A 161 -3.94 -18.45 -23.39
CA LYS A 161 -3.24 -19.17 -22.32
C LYS A 161 -4.01 -19.14 -20.99
N GLY A 162 -5.32 -18.89 -21.04
CA GLY A 162 -6.21 -18.92 -19.88
C GLY A 162 -6.32 -17.61 -19.07
N GLY A 163 -5.56 -16.57 -19.41
CA GLY A 163 -5.68 -15.25 -18.77
C GLY A 163 -5.28 -15.20 -17.28
N GLY A 164 -4.51 -16.17 -16.79
CA GLY A 164 -3.99 -16.15 -15.42
C GLY A 164 -2.83 -15.17 -15.25
N SER A 165 -2.40 -14.94 -14.00
CA SER A 165 -1.31 -13.99 -13.73
C SER A 165 -0.41 -14.39 -12.56
N VAL A 166 0.85 -13.98 -12.63
CA VAL A 166 1.73 -13.85 -11.46
C VAL A 166 2.16 -12.39 -11.33
N THR A 167 1.68 -11.70 -10.30
CA THR A 167 2.16 -10.37 -9.90
C THR A 167 3.39 -10.54 -9.01
N ALA A 168 4.42 -9.71 -9.19
CA ALA A 168 5.60 -9.74 -8.33
C ALA A 168 5.77 -8.44 -7.54
N LEU A 169 6.04 -8.57 -6.24
CA LEU A 169 6.48 -7.48 -5.36
C LEU A 169 7.87 -7.80 -4.81
N PRO A 170 8.94 -7.62 -5.61
CA PRO A 170 10.29 -7.76 -5.11
C PRO A 170 10.62 -6.66 -4.10
N ILE A 171 11.29 -7.02 -3.03
CA ILE A 171 11.86 -6.08 -2.06
C ILE A 171 13.36 -5.97 -2.32
N VAL A 172 13.89 -4.75 -2.26
CA VAL A 172 15.33 -4.47 -2.30
C VAL A 172 15.64 -3.47 -1.19
N GLU A 173 16.70 -3.75 -0.45
CA GLU A 173 17.23 -2.85 0.59
C GLU A 173 18.24 -1.87 -0.03
N THR A 174 18.05 -0.57 0.23
CA THR A 174 19.03 0.49 -0.06
C THR A 174 19.90 0.75 1.17
N LEU A 175 21.04 1.41 0.94
CA LEU A 175 21.90 1.92 2.00
C LEU A 175 21.85 3.46 1.95
N SER A 176 21.45 4.09 3.05
CA SER A 176 21.43 5.55 3.17
C SER A 176 20.62 6.27 2.06
N ASN A 177 19.49 5.70 1.66
CA ASN A 177 18.65 6.19 0.55
C ASN A 177 19.36 6.23 -0.83
N ASP A 178 20.44 5.47 -1.00
CA ASP A 178 21.14 5.39 -2.28
C ASP A 178 20.45 4.44 -3.27
N VAL A 179 19.81 5.04 -4.29
CA VAL A 179 19.21 4.31 -5.42
C VAL A 179 20.20 3.95 -6.51
N THR A 180 21.44 4.45 -6.44
CA THR A 180 22.46 4.25 -7.47
C THR A 180 23.23 2.93 -7.30
N ALA A 181 23.01 2.23 -6.18
CA ALA A 181 23.57 0.92 -5.91
C ALA A 181 23.27 -0.08 -7.04
N TYR A 182 24.22 -0.97 -7.32
CA TYR A 182 24.19 -1.81 -8.51
C TYR A 182 22.98 -2.75 -8.56
N ILE A 183 22.63 -3.40 -7.45
CA ILE A 183 21.45 -4.28 -7.40
C ILE A 183 20.14 -3.49 -7.51
N VAL A 184 20.09 -2.29 -6.92
CA VAL A 184 18.89 -1.44 -6.97
C VAL A 184 18.60 -1.01 -8.40
N THR A 185 19.61 -0.47 -9.09
CA THR A 185 19.51 -0.06 -10.50
C THR A 185 19.17 -1.23 -11.42
N ASN A 186 19.77 -2.41 -11.20
CA ASN A 186 19.45 -3.62 -11.95
C ASN A 186 17.99 -4.04 -11.80
N VAL A 187 17.43 -4.01 -10.59
CA VAL A 187 16.03 -4.40 -10.40
C VAL A 187 15.07 -3.34 -10.94
N ILE A 188 15.38 -2.04 -10.80
CA ILE A 188 14.60 -0.94 -11.41
C ILE A 188 14.52 -1.04 -12.94
N SER A 189 15.58 -1.52 -13.59
CA SER A 189 15.57 -1.70 -15.05
C SER A 189 14.77 -2.91 -15.51
N ILE A 190 14.48 -3.87 -14.62
CA ILE A 190 13.66 -5.06 -14.91
C ILE A 190 12.19 -4.81 -14.56
N THR A 191 11.90 -4.12 -13.44
CA THR A 191 10.53 -3.95 -12.96
C THR A 191 9.72 -2.91 -13.73
N ASP A 192 8.40 -3.03 -13.67
CA ASP A 192 7.43 -2.15 -14.35
C ASP A 192 7.17 -0.85 -13.57
N GLY A 193 7.89 -0.64 -12.48
CA GLY A 193 7.68 0.47 -11.54
C GLY A 193 8.42 0.24 -10.23
N GLN A 194 8.27 1.22 -9.33
CA GLN A 194 8.84 1.19 -8.00
C GLN A 194 8.00 1.99 -6.99
N ILE A 195 8.01 1.50 -5.75
CA ILE A 195 7.52 2.13 -4.54
C ILE A 195 8.74 2.42 -3.68
N TYR A 196 9.09 3.70 -3.58
CA TYR A 196 10.23 4.18 -2.82
C TYR A 196 9.80 4.57 -1.40
N LEU A 197 10.40 3.93 -0.40
CA LEU A 197 10.20 4.24 1.02
C LEU A 197 11.36 5.05 1.57
N ASP A 198 11.04 6.27 2.02
CA ASP A 198 12.01 7.24 2.48
C ASP A 198 12.18 7.19 4.01
N THR A 199 13.42 7.07 4.47
CA THR A 199 13.76 7.04 5.89
C THR A 199 13.32 8.32 6.61
N LYS A 200 13.42 9.50 5.97
CA LYS A 200 13.03 10.79 6.56
C LYS A 200 11.52 10.89 6.79
N LEU A 201 10.73 10.37 5.85
CA LEU A 201 9.26 10.32 6.02
C LEU A 201 8.88 9.36 7.15
N PHE A 202 9.56 8.21 7.23
CA PHE A 202 9.30 7.21 8.26
C PHE A 202 9.59 7.72 9.68
N THR A 203 10.71 8.43 9.86
CA THR A 203 11.10 9.04 11.14
C THR A 203 10.26 10.27 11.47
N GLY A 204 9.84 11.04 10.45
CA GLY A 204 8.86 12.14 10.58
C GLY A 204 7.44 11.70 10.92
N GLY A 205 7.18 10.40 11.01
CA GLY A 205 5.91 9.83 11.43
C GLY A 205 4.93 9.52 10.29
N GLN A 206 5.31 9.75 9.04
CA GLN A 206 4.52 9.32 7.88
C GLN A 206 4.71 7.82 7.63
N ARG A 207 3.65 7.03 7.80
CA ARG A 207 3.70 5.57 7.66
C ARG A 207 2.44 5.06 6.95
N PRO A 208 2.56 4.44 5.75
CA PRO A 208 3.77 4.08 5.04
C PRO A 208 4.54 5.29 4.49
N ALA A 209 5.87 5.19 4.49
CA ALA A 209 6.80 6.27 4.18
C ALA A 209 7.03 6.45 2.67
N VAL A 210 5.96 6.40 1.88
CA VAL A 210 6.04 6.40 0.41
C VAL A 210 6.39 7.78 -0.11
N ASN A 211 7.56 7.90 -0.74
CA ASN A 211 7.90 9.10 -1.49
C ASN A 211 7.24 9.04 -2.88
N ILE A 212 6.11 9.73 -3.02
CA ILE A 212 5.31 9.74 -4.27
C ILE A 212 6.08 10.37 -5.45
N GLY A 213 7.15 11.15 -5.21
CA GLY A 213 7.94 11.76 -6.28
C GLY A 213 8.91 10.76 -6.92
N LEU A 214 9.52 9.91 -6.09
CA LEU A 214 10.45 8.86 -6.53
C LEU A 214 9.75 7.55 -6.92
N SER A 215 8.50 7.38 -6.49
CA SER A 215 7.68 6.19 -6.80
C SER A 215 6.90 6.39 -8.11
N VAL A 216 6.83 5.35 -8.93
CA VAL A 216 6.10 5.36 -10.19
C VAL A 216 5.62 3.96 -10.53
N SER A 217 4.43 3.84 -11.10
CA SER A 217 3.96 2.60 -11.74
C SER A 217 3.77 2.89 -13.22
N ARG A 218 4.51 2.21 -14.09
CA ARG A 218 4.54 2.51 -15.53
C ARG A 218 3.29 1.99 -16.24
N VAL A 219 2.72 0.87 -15.79
CA VAL A 219 1.58 0.19 -16.45
C VAL A 219 0.29 0.21 -15.64
N GLY A 220 0.35 0.50 -14.33
CA GLY A 220 -0.80 0.33 -13.44
C GLY A 220 -1.99 1.28 -13.71
N SER A 221 -1.81 2.33 -14.52
CA SER A 221 -2.89 3.26 -14.88
C SER A 221 -4.02 2.59 -15.68
N SER A 222 -3.69 1.55 -16.45
CA SER A 222 -4.66 0.73 -17.20
C SER A 222 -5.40 -0.25 -16.29
N ALA A 223 -4.72 -0.76 -15.26
CA ALA A 223 -5.31 -1.67 -14.28
C ALA A 223 -6.15 -0.97 -13.18
N GLN A 224 -6.06 0.36 -13.09
CA GLN A 224 -6.74 1.11 -12.05
C GLN A 224 -8.25 1.13 -12.31
N ASN A 225 -9.04 0.73 -11.31
CA ASN A 225 -10.50 0.80 -11.38
C ASN A 225 -10.97 2.24 -11.65
N VAL A 226 -12.01 2.38 -12.48
CA VAL A 226 -12.52 3.67 -12.98
C VAL A 226 -12.86 4.63 -11.83
N ALA A 227 -13.45 4.13 -10.74
CA ALA A 227 -13.81 4.96 -9.58
C ALA A 227 -12.56 5.53 -8.89
N MET A 228 -11.54 4.70 -8.68
CA MET A 228 -10.27 5.13 -8.07
C MET A 228 -9.46 6.02 -9.02
N LYS A 229 -9.56 5.80 -10.34
CA LYS A 229 -8.88 6.61 -11.37
C LYS A 229 -9.39 8.06 -11.36
N ALA A 230 -10.70 8.25 -11.24
CA ALA A 230 -11.31 9.58 -11.16
C ALA A 230 -10.81 10.39 -9.96
N VAL A 231 -10.68 9.75 -8.78
CA VAL A 231 -10.18 10.40 -7.56
C VAL A 231 -8.66 10.63 -7.65
N ALA A 232 -7.90 9.62 -8.07
CA ALA A 232 -6.44 9.67 -8.09
C ALA A 232 -5.88 10.69 -9.11
N GLY A 233 -6.58 10.91 -10.24
CA GLY A 233 -6.16 11.88 -11.25
C GLY A 233 -6.08 13.30 -10.70
N LYS A 234 -7.14 13.73 -10.00
CA LYS A 234 -7.18 15.05 -9.35
C LYS A 234 -6.22 15.14 -8.15
N LEU A 235 -6.12 14.06 -7.37
CA LEU A 235 -5.21 13.96 -6.22
C LEU A 235 -3.74 14.20 -6.60
N LYS A 236 -3.31 13.71 -7.77
CA LYS A 236 -1.94 13.92 -8.26
C LYS A 236 -1.61 15.39 -8.48
N GLY A 237 -2.55 16.16 -9.03
CA GLY A 237 -2.42 17.61 -9.18
C GLY A 237 -2.27 18.32 -7.83
N ILE A 238 -3.20 18.05 -6.91
CA ILE A 238 -3.21 18.67 -5.57
C ILE A 238 -1.91 18.39 -4.80
N LEU A 239 -1.43 17.14 -4.81
CA LEU A 239 -0.20 16.77 -4.09
C LEU A 239 1.05 17.34 -4.75
N SER A 240 1.06 17.52 -6.07
CA SER A 240 2.15 18.18 -6.77
C SER A 240 2.24 19.66 -6.39
N GLU A 241 1.10 20.33 -6.32
CA GLU A 241 1.02 21.74 -5.91
C GLU A 241 1.36 21.91 -4.43
N TYR A 242 0.81 21.04 -3.56
CA TYR A 242 1.15 20.98 -2.13
C TYR A 242 2.66 20.91 -1.89
N ARG A 243 3.38 20.09 -2.66
CA ARG A 243 4.84 19.95 -2.51
C ARG A 243 5.62 21.19 -2.90
N LYS A 244 5.21 21.87 -3.98
CA LYS A 244 5.83 23.13 -4.42
C LYS A 244 5.63 24.18 -3.33
N LEU A 245 4.37 24.40 -2.91
CA LEU A 245 4.02 25.35 -1.85
C LEU A 245 4.71 25.04 -0.52
N ALA A 246 4.81 23.75 -0.14
CA ALA A 246 5.49 23.35 1.08
C ALA A 246 7.00 23.63 1.02
N ALA A 247 7.65 23.47 -0.12
CA ALA A 247 9.06 23.79 -0.30
C ALA A 247 9.31 25.32 -0.24
N ASP A 248 8.44 26.11 -0.87
CA ASP A 248 8.54 27.57 -0.89
C ASP A 248 8.29 28.19 0.50
N SER A 249 7.49 27.52 1.33
CA SER A 249 7.14 27.98 2.68
C SER A 249 8.25 27.86 3.73
N VAL A 250 9.41 27.28 3.40
CA VAL A 250 10.51 27.00 4.36
C VAL A 250 11.23 28.27 4.86
N GLY A 251 10.88 29.46 4.38
CA GLY A 251 11.46 30.73 4.85
C GLY A 251 10.54 31.95 4.80
N GLY A 252 9.23 31.76 4.62
CA GLY A 252 8.26 32.84 4.43
C GLY A 252 6.96 32.66 5.21
N GLN A 253 6.03 33.60 5.06
CA GLN A 253 4.71 33.54 5.68
C GLN A 253 3.84 32.46 5.00
N GLN A 254 3.26 31.55 5.77
CA GLN A 254 2.47 30.43 5.23
C GLN A 254 1.12 30.90 4.69
N VAL A 255 0.96 30.92 3.36
CA VAL A 255 -0.33 31.18 2.72
C VAL A 255 -1.13 29.88 2.66
N GLN A 256 -2.23 29.79 3.42
CA GLN A 256 -3.10 28.62 3.39
C GLN A 256 -4.06 28.66 2.19
N THR A 257 -3.57 28.20 1.04
CA THR A 257 -4.41 27.97 -0.14
C THR A 257 -5.18 26.64 -0.03
N VAL A 258 -6.25 26.48 -0.82
CA VAL A 258 -7.05 25.23 -0.87
C VAL A 258 -6.16 23.99 -1.14
N PRO A 259 -5.20 24.02 -2.08
CA PRO A 259 -4.26 22.91 -2.29
C PRO A 259 -3.39 22.62 -1.06
N MET A 260 -2.97 23.64 -0.30
CA MET A 260 -2.20 23.47 0.93
C MET A 260 -3.02 22.78 2.02
N ILE A 261 -4.25 23.25 2.23
CA ILE A 261 -5.21 22.71 3.20
C ILE A 261 -5.47 21.23 2.89
N ARG A 262 -5.93 20.92 1.67
CA ARG A 262 -6.27 19.55 1.25
C ARG A 262 -5.05 18.65 1.21
N GLY A 263 -3.91 19.14 0.74
CA GLY A 263 -2.65 18.39 0.71
C GLY A 263 -2.25 17.87 2.09
N ALA A 264 -2.31 18.71 3.12
CA ALA A 264 -2.02 18.31 4.49
C ALA A 264 -3.00 17.24 5.03
N ARG A 265 -4.29 17.34 4.70
CA ARG A 265 -5.29 16.32 5.09
C ARG A 265 -5.06 15.01 4.33
N PHE A 266 -4.71 15.04 3.04
CA PHE A 266 -4.34 13.84 2.30
C PHE A 266 -3.12 13.13 2.91
N VAL A 267 -2.07 13.89 3.26
CA VAL A 267 -0.90 13.32 3.95
C VAL A 267 -1.29 12.69 5.28
N ALA A 268 -2.21 13.31 6.04
CA ALA A 268 -2.73 12.71 7.26
C ALA A 268 -3.54 11.42 7.00
N LEU A 269 -4.38 11.38 5.96
CA LEU A 269 -5.15 10.20 5.54
C LEU A 269 -4.25 9.05 5.07
N PHE A 270 -3.13 9.34 4.41
CA PHE A 270 -2.18 8.31 3.97
C PHE A 270 -1.47 7.60 5.14
N ASN A 271 -1.51 8.16 6.35
CA ASN A 271 -0.97 7.47 7.52
C ASN A 271 -1.88 6.30 7.92
N GLN A 272 -1.47 5.08 7.61
CA GLN A 272 -2.26 3.87 7.81
C GLN A 272 -1.38 2.74 8.34
N LYS A 273 -1.95 1.92 9.23
CA LYS A 273 -1.24 0.77 9.82
C LYS A 273 -1.57 -0.55 9.14
N ASN A 274 -2.85 -0.74 8.83
CA ASN A 274 -3.41 -1.97 8.26
C ASN A 274 -3.95 -1.68 6.86
N PRO A 275 -4.18 -2.71 6.02
CA PRO A 275 -4.80 -2.48 4.71
C PRO A 275 -6.23 -1.94 4.87
N SER A 276 -6.53 -0.85 4.17
CA SER A 276 -7.88 -0.29 4.10
C SER A 276 -8.70 -0.96 3.00
N TYR A 277 -10.00 -1.12 3.25
CA TYR A 277 -10.95 -1.64 2.24
C TYR A 277 -11.19 -0.60 1.15
N PHE A 278 -11.50 -1.05 -0.07
CA PHE A 278 -11.58 -0.15 -1.23
C PHE A 278 -12.62 0.96 -1.05
N MET A 279 -13.82 0.62 -0.56
CA MET A 279 -14.88 1.61 -0.30
C MET A 279 -14.43 2.65 0.73
N ASN A 280 -13.85 2.19 1.84
CA ASN A 280 -13.34 3.07 2.91
C ASN A 280 -12.29 4.05 2.36
N ALA A 281 -11.27 3.52 1.68
CA ALA A 281 -10.21 4.33 1.09
C ALA A 281 -10.75 5.34 0.06
N LEU A 282 -11.68 4.91 -0.80
CA LEU A 282 -12.22 5.77 -1.85
C LEU A 282 -13.06 6.92 -1.27
N VAL A 283 -13.95 6.63 -0.31
CA VAL A 283 -14.83 7.64 0.29
C VAL A 283 -14.02 8.65 1.12
N SER A 284 -13.04 8.21 1.92
CA SER A 284 -12.15 9.11 2.67
C SER A 284 -11.40 10.07 1.75
N LEU A 285 -10.86 9.56 0.63
CA LEU A 285 -10.15 10.38 -0.34
C LEU A 285 -11.10 11.31 -1.11
N TYR A 286 -12.30 10.84 -1.47
CA TYR A 286 -13.33 11.66 -2.12
C TYR A 286 -13.78 12.81 -1.22
N ALA A 287 -13.94 12.57 0.09
CA ALA A 287 -14.29 13.60 1.05
C ALA A 287 -13.25 14.73 1.07
N CYS A 288 -11.96 14.38 1.16
CA CYS A 288 -10.88 15.37 1.15
C CYS A 288 -10.75 16.06 -0.22
N LEU A 289 -11.00 15.34 -1.31
CA LEU A 289 -10.90 15.88 -2.67
C LEU A 289 -11.93 16.98 -2.94
N ASN A 290 -13.16 16.81 -2.45
CA ASN A 290 -14.26 17.73 -2.67
C ASN A 290 -14.40 18.79 -1.56
N GLY A 291 -13.47 18.82 -0.59
CA GLY A 291 -13.39 19.88 0.43
C GLY A 291 -14.19 19.65 1.71
N TYR A 292 -14.76 18.46 1.89
CA TYR A 292 -15.51 18.12 3.10
C TYR A 292 -14.63 18.13 4.37
N LEU A 293 -13.31 17.95 4.24
CA LEU A 293 -12.37 18.00 5.37
C LEU A 293 -11.65 19.35 5.52
N ASP A 294 -12.02 20.38 4.78
CA ASP A 294 -11.28 21.65 4.76
C ASP A 294 -11.31 22.33 6.16
N ASP A 295 -12.48 22.37 6.80
CA ASP A 295 -12.69 22.94 8.14
C ASP A 295 -12.22 22.01 9.29
N VAL A 296 -11.91 20.76 8.99
CA VAL A 296 -11.43 19.78 9.97
C VAL A 296 -9.94 20.01 10.23
N LYS A 297 -9.55 20.08 11.51
CA LYS A 297 -8.12 20.20 11.87
C LYS A 297 -7.34 18.95 11.44
N VAL A 298 -6.11 19.14 10.94
CA VAL A 298 -5.24 18.06 10.45
C VAL A 298 -5.02 16.95 11.51
N SER A 299 -4.86 17.34 12.78
CA SER A 299 -4.70 16.38 13.89
C SER A 299 -5.93 15.50 14.13
N TYR A 300 -7.12 15.94 13.74
CA TYR A 300 -8.39 15.23 13.92
C TYR A 300 -8.84 14.48 12.67
N ALA A 301 -8.15 14.61 11.53
CA ALA A 301 -8.50 13.96 10.27
C ALA A 301 -8.67 12.44 10.39
N LYS A 302 -7.83 11.77 11.19
CA LYS A 302 -7.95 10.33 11.43
C LYS A 302 -9.13 9.93 12.32
N PHE A 303 -9.54 10.81 13.23
CA PHE A 303 -10.73 10.59 14.04
C PHE A 303 -11.99 10.81 13.21
N TYR A 304 -12.00 11.83 12.37
CA TYR A 304 -13.03 12.04 11.35
C TYR A 304 -13.17 10.81 10.45
N GLU A 305 -12.06 10.28 9.92
CA GLU A 305 -12.06 9.09 9.07
C GLU A 305 -12.56 7.85 9.81
N TYR A 306 -12.12 7.66 11.06
CA TYR A 306 -12.58 6.55 11.89
C TYR A 306 -14.08 6.59 12.14
N LEU A 307 -14.62 7.77 12.47
CA LEU A 307 -16.06 7.95 12.68
C LEU A 307 -16.85 7.82 11.37
N LEU A 308 -16.27 8.19 10.23
CA LEU A 308 -16.93 8.03 8.93
C LEU A 308 -17.03 6.56 8.51
N VAL A 309 -15.96 5.80 8.72
CA VAL A 309 -15.85 4.43 8.20
C VAL A 309 -16.45 3.40 9.14
N ASN A 310 -16.19 3.52 10.45
CA ASN A 310 -16.56 2.50 11.45
C ASN A 310 -17.77 2.87 12.28
N LYS A 311 -18.25 4.12 12.16
CA LYS A 311 -19.46 4.64 12.80
C LYS A 311 -20.29 5.34 11.73
N ASP A 312 -21.48 5.77 12.12
CA ASP A 312 -22.34 6.55 11.26
C ASP A 312 -23.01 7.63 12.10
N LEU A 313 -22.59 8.88 11.90
CA LEU A 313 -23.12 9.99 12.68
C LEU A 313 -24.57 10.31 12.28
N SER A 314 -24.92 10.16 11.00
CA SER A 314 -26.27 10.48 10.52
C SER A 314 -27.32 9.59 11.17
N ILE A 315 -27.02 8.28 11.28
CA ILE A 315 -27.90 7.31 11.95
C ILE A 315 -27.92 7.56 13.46
N MET A 316 -26.76 7.81 14.07
CA MET A 316 -26.65 8.04 15.52
C MET A 316 -27.48 9.24 16.01
N TYR A 317 -27.51 10.32 15.22
CA TYR A 317 -28.24 11.55 15.57
C TYR A 317 -29.65 11.62 14.97
N GLY A 318 -30.10 10.57 14.27
CA GLY A 318 -31.44 10.52 13.68
C GLY A 318 -31.65 11.48 12.50
N THR A 319 -30.57 11.97 11.88
CA THR A 319 -30.61 12.88 10.72
C THR A 319 -30.37 12.14 9.40
N ALA A 320 -30.50 10.81 9.40
CA ALA A 320 -30.26 9.97 8.25
C ALA A 320 -31.39 10.11 7.22
N THR A 321 -31.11 10.80 6.12
CA THR A 321 -32.02 11.01 4.98
C THR A 321 -31.68 10.15 3.77
N ASN A 322 -30.47 9.60 3.75
CA ASN A 322 -29.98 8.69 2.71
C ASN A 322 -30.86 7.46 2.53
N LYS A 323 -31.03 7.01 1.29
CA LYS A 323 -31.86 5.82 1.00
C LYS A 323 -31.09 4.52 1.08
N PHE A 324 -29.84 4.53 0.62
CA PHE A 324 -29.06 3.30 0.52
C PHE A 324 -27.56 3.47 0.79
N PHE A 325 -27.00 4.68 0.68
CA PHE A 325 -25.56 4.85 0.79
C PHE A 325 -25.12 5.02 2.26
N TYR A 326 -24.65 3.92 2.85
CA TYR A 326 -24.12 3.91 4.21
C TYR A 326 -22.85 3.07 4.32
N MET A 327 -21.95 3.47 5.21
CA MET A 327 -20.65 2.81 5.37
C MET A 327 -20.74 1.44 6.05
N TYR A 328 -21.81 1.14 6.79
CA TYR A 328 -22.01 -0.20 7.36
C TYR A 328 -22.35 -1.25 6.28
N VAL A 329 -22.86 -0.84 5.11
CA VAL A 329 -23.18 -1.71 3.97
C VAL A 329 -21.94 -1.90 3.08
N GLN A 330 -21.09 -2.85 3.44
CA GLN A 330 -19.79 -3.06 2.79
C GLN A 330 -19.90 -3.64 1.36
N GLU A 331 -21.04 -4.20 1.00
CA GLU A 331 -21.38 -4.76 -0.32
C GLU A 331 -21.46 -3.66 -1.39
N LEU A 332 -21.76 -2.41 -1.01
CA LEU A 332 -21.77 -1.26 -1.91
C LEU A 332 -20.42 -1.04 -2.61
N ASN A 333 -19.34 -1.59 -2.05
CA ASN A 333 -18.03 -1.62 -2.70
C ASN A 333 -18.11 -2.10 -4.17
N TYR A 334 -18.86 -3.17 -4.46
CA TYR A 334 -18.94 -3.72 -5.82
C TYR A 334 -19.72 -2.80 -6.75
N VAL A 335 -20.78 -2.15 -6.24
CA VAL A 335 -21.58 -1.15 -6.97
C VAL A 335 -20.73 0.07 -7.29
N VAL A 336 -19.99 0.59 -6.31
CA VAL A 336 -19.12 1.76 -6.46
C VAL A 336 -17.96 1.46 -7.42
N ARG A 337 -17.39 0.25 -7.38
CA ARG A 337 -16.35 -0.19 -8.32
C ARG A 337 -16.86 -0.23 -9.76
N PHE A 338 -18.16 -0.49 -9.97
CA PHE A 338 -18.76 -0.54 -11.30
C PHE A 338 -19.20 0.83 -11.80
N PHE A 339 -20.03 1.55 -11.04
CA PHE A 339 -20.64 2.81 -11.46
C PHE A 339 -19.78 4.05 -11.18
N THR A 340 -18.85 3.98 -10.22
CA THR A 340 -18.11 5.13 -9.64
C THR A 340 -18.94 6.03 -8.73
N LEU A 341 -18.27 6.80 -7.86
CA LEU A 341 -18.93 7.78 -6.98
C LEU A 341 -19.52 8.97 -7.75
N ASN A 342 -19.05 9.25 -8.96
CA ASN A 342 -19.55 10.37 -9.77
C ASN A 342 -20.84 10.03 -10.54
N HIS A 343 -21.31 8.78 -10.48
CA HIS A 343 -22.54 8.38 -11.14
C HIS A 343 -23.74 9.10 -10.54
N PRO A 344 -24.72 9.57 -11.34
CA PRO A 344 -25.87 10.34 -10.85
C PRO A 344 -26.63 9.67 -9.68
N ILE A 345 -26.74 8.35 -9.71
CA ILE A 345 -27.43 7.56 -8.66
C ILE A 345 -26.68 7.64 -7.31
N ILE A 346 -25.35 7.56 -7.33
CA ILE A 346 -24.52 7.43 -6.13
C ILE A 346 -24.09 8.80 -5.60
N LYS A 347 -23.82 9.74 -6.51
CA LYS A 347 -23.21 11.03 -6.17
C LYS A 347 -24.02 11.83 -5.16
N ALA A 348 -25.33 11.97 -5.39
CA ALA A 348 -26.21 12.75 -4.52
C ALA A 348 -26.21 12.18 -3.09
N GLU A 349 -26.34 10.86 -2.97
CA GLU A 349 -26.36 10.15 -1.69
C GLU A 349 -25.00 10.25 -0.97
N VAL A 350 -23.88 10.08 -1.67
CA VAL A 350 -22.54 10.21 -1.08
C VAL A 350 -22.27 11.63 -0.59
N ASP A 351 -22.64 12.63 -1.39
CA ASP A 351 -22.46 14.03 -1.03
C ASP A 351 -23.33 14.38 0.20
N GLU A 352 -24.57 13.88 0.28
CA GLU A 352 -25.45 14.05 1.43
C GLU A 352 -24.90 13.38 2.70
N MET A 353 -24.47 12.12 2.61
CA MET A 353 -23.85 11.39 3.72
C MET A 353 -22.61 12.15 4.26
N LEU A 354 -21.76 12.65 3.35
CA LEU A 354 -20.57 13.41 3.74
C LEU A 354 -20.92 14.76 4.36
N LYS A 355 -21.93 15.48 3.84
CA LYS A 355 -22.38 16.75 4.44
C LYS A 355 -22.91 16.58 5.86
N HIS A 356 -23.74 15.56 6.09
CA HIS A 356 -24.24 15.25 7.43
C HIS A 356 -23.09 14.90 8.37
N HIS A 357 -22.18 14.05 7.91
CA HIS A 357 -21.02 13.64 8.70
C HIS A 357 -20.11 14.82 9.05
N THR A 358 -19.80 15.72 8.10
CA THR A 358 -18.97 16.91 8.38
C THR A 358 -19.65 17.86 9.35
N HIS A 359 -20.93 18.16 9.13
CA HIS A 359 -21.69 19.07 9.98
C HIS A 359 -21.74 18.56 11.43
N LEU A 360 -22.16 17.30 11.62
CA LEU A 360 -22.24 16.67 12.94
C LEU A 360 -20.86 16.56 13.60
N PHE A 361 -19.81 16.24 12.83
CA PHE A 361 -18.45 16.17 13.34
C PHE A 361 -17.97 17.54 13.87
N LEU A 362 -18.14 18.60 13.07
CA LEU A 362 -17.72 19.95 13.45
C LEU A 362 -18.49 20.47 14.66
N GLN A 363 -19.81 20.28 14.66
CA GLN A 363 -20.70 20.78 15.68
C GLN A 363 -20.55 20.05 17.01
N HIS A 364 -20.50 18.72 17.02
CA HIS A 364 -20.57 17.94 18.26
C HIS A 364 -19.21 17.41 18.75
N TYR A 365 -18.24 17.21 17.85
CA TYR A 365 -16.95 16.61 18.21
C TYR A 365 -15.83 17.64 18.21
N GLN A 366 -15.57 18.32 17.08
CA GLN A 366 -14.45 19.24 16.97
C GLN A 366 -14.58 20.44 17.93
N SER A 367 -15.79 20.97 18.10
CA SER A 367 -16.08 22.04 19.08
C SER A 367 -15.66 21.64 20.50
N LYS A 368 -16.06 20.45 20.96
CA LYS A 368 -15.72 19.90 22.26
C LYS A 368 -14.22 19.65 22.38
N MET A 369 -13.59 19.07 21.36
CA MET A 369 -12.14 18.81 21.33
C MET A 369 -11.33 20.11 21.46
N ASN A 370 -11.80 21.20 20.86
CA ASN A 370 -11.15 22.51 20.97
C ASN A 370 -11.35 23.17 22.34
N ALA A 371 -12.43 22.84 23.05
CA ALA A 371 -12.71 23.38 24.39
C ALA A 371 -11.89 22.70 25.50
N ILE A 372 -11.23 21.56 25.22
CA ILE A 372 -10.41 20.84 26.20
C ILE A 372 -9.17 21.66 26.57
N LYS A 373 -9.07 22.05 27.85
CA LYS A 373 -7.90 22.75 28.41
C LYS A 373 -7.13 21.96 29.46
N SER A 374 -7.78 20.98 30.10
CA SER A 374 -7.17 20.13 31.13
C SER A 374 -6.10 19.22 30.54
N GLU A 375 -4.92 19.16 31.17
CA GLU A 375 -3.80 18.35 30.71
C GLU A 375 -4.15 16.84 30.64
N LYS A 376 -4.90 16.35 31.63
CA LYS A 376 -5.39 14.96 31.68
C LYS A 376 -6.23 14.62 30.45
N ASP A 377 -7.12 15.52 30.07
CA ASP A 377 -8.04 15.33 28.96
C ASP A 377 -7.34 15.49 27.60
N ILE A 378 -6.36 16.41 27.51
CA ILE A 378 -5.49 16.53 26.33
C ILE A 378 -4.71 15.23 26.11
N LYS A 379 -4.19 14.62 27.19
CA LYS A 379 -3.48 13.33 27.12
C LYS A 379 -4.43 12.20 26.69
N ALA A 380 -5.64 12.15 27.24
CA ALA A 380 -6.66 11.19 26.83
C ALA A 380 -7.03 11.35 25.34
N LEU A 381 -7.22 12.59 24.88
CA LEU A 381 -7.51 12.87 23.48
C LEU A 381 -6.36 12.44 22.56
N LYS A 382 -5.10 12.73 22.92
CA LYS A 382 -3.94 12.26 22.15
C LYS A 382 -3.94 10.72 22.03
N ASN A 383 -4.22 10.01 23.11
CA ASN A 383 -4.30 8.54 23.11
C ASN A 383 -5.38 8.04 22.15
N LEU A 384 -6.56 8.67 22.14
CA LEU A 384 -7.64 8.38 21.19
C LEU A 384 -7.16 8.58 19.74
N LEU A 385 -6.56 9.72 19.42
CA LEU A 385 -6.07 10.02 18.07
C LEU A 385 -4.99 9.02 17.61
N TYR A 386 -4.10 8.58 18.50
CA TYR A 386 -3.11 7.53 18.20
C TYR A 386 -3.75 6.15 18.00
N SER A 387 -4.90 5.88 18.60
CA SER A 387 -5.66 4.65 18.36
C SER A 387 -6.33 4.68 16.99
N CYS A 388 -6.91 5.83 16.59
CA CYS A 388 -7.50 6.02 15.26
C CYS A 388 -6.47 5.86 14.14
N LYS A 389 -5.24 6.39 14.31
CA LYS A 389 -4.12 6.17 13.37
C LYS A 389 -3.73 4.70 13.18
N ARG A 390 -4.12 3.81 14.09
CA ARG A 390 -3.84 2.36 14.01
C ARG A 390 -5.03 1.57 13.47
N ALA A 391 -6.24 2.00 13.78
CA ALA A 391 -7.47 1.33 13.37
C ALA A 391 -7.83 1.59 11.90
N VAL A 392 -7.49 2.78 11.41
CA VAL A 392 -7.68 3.22 10.01
C VAL A 392 -6.33 3.28 9.32
#